data_AF-A0A2G9Y8D8-F1
#
_entry.id   AF-A0A2G9Y8D8-F1
#
_cell.length_a   1.000
_cell.length_b   1.000
_cell.length_c   1.000
_cell.angle_alpha   90.00
_cell.angle_beta   90.00
_cell.angle_gamma   90.00
#
_symmetry.space_group_name_H-M   'P 1'
#
loop_
_entity.id
_entity.type
_entity.pdbx_description
1 polymer ?
#
loop_
_entity_poly.entity_id
_entity_poly.type
_entity_poly.pdbx_seq_one_letter_code
_entity_poly.pdbx_strand_id
1 'polypeptide(L)' 'DRIKMFADSVPEVSFLVAGGIGKMEDIGTLSRLGIPNLKGVIIGKALYEGKIDLREAISQFQ' A
#
# COMPACT_ATOMS: atom_id res chain seq x y z
N ASP A 1 -3.96 -3.41 12.28
CA ASP A 1 -3.39 -3.37 13.64
C ASP A 1 -1.87 -3.14 13.68
N ARG A 2 -1.02 -4.00 13.09
CA ARG A 2 0.44 -3.76 13.12
C ARG A 2 0.95 -2.53 12.37
N ILE A 3 0.36 -2.21 11.21
CA ILE A 3 0.78 -1.04 10.40
C ILE A 3 0.46 0.27 11.13
N LYS A 4 -0.70 0.36 11.79
CA LYS A 4 -1.05 1.51 12.62
C LYS A 4 -0.10 1.65 13.81
N MET A 5 0.16 0.56 14.52
CA MET A 5 1.10 0.56 15.64
C MET A 5 2.51 1.01 15.22
N PHE A 6 3.00 0.57 14.06
CA PHE A 6 4.27 1.05 13.51
C PHE A 6 4.20 2.55 13.19
N ALA A 7 3.17 2.99 12.48
CA ALA A 7 2.97 4.38 12.11
C ALA A 7 2.98 5.31 13.34
N ASP A 8 2.27 4.93 14.40
CA ASP A 8 2.17 5.68 15.66
C ASP A 8 3.51 5.72 16.41
N SER A 9 4.36 4.70 16.24
CA SER A 9 5.70 4.67 16.85
C SER A 9 6.73 5.56 16.16
N VAL A 10 6.47 5.95 14.89
CA VAL A 10 7.37 6.79 14.09
C VAL A 10 6.60 7.91 13.35
N PRO A 11 5.92 8.82 14.07
CA PRO A 11 4.98 9.77 13.47
C PRO A 11 5.62 10.72 12.46
N GLU A 12 6.91 11.01 12.60
CA GLU A 12 7.66 11.91 11.71
C GLU A 12 8.31 11.18 10.51
N VAL A 13 8.32 9.84 10.50
CA VAL A 13 8.93 9.06 9.42
C VAL A 13 7.87 8.63 8.43
N SER A 14 8.03 9.06 7.18
CA SER A 14 7.26 8.53 6.06
C SER A 14 7.75 7.15 5.67
N PHE A 15 6.83 6.22 5.43
CA PHE A 15 7.16 4.84 5.07
C PHE A 15 6.29 4.28 3.95
N LEU A 16 6.76 3.19 3.36
CA LEU A 16 6.08 2.41 2.33
C LEU A 16 5.83 1.00 2.84
N VAL A 17 4.69 0.42 2.48
CA VAL A 17 4.40 -0.99 2.77
C VAL A 17 4.83 -1.84 1.57
N ALA A 18 5.66 -2.83 1.81
CA ALA A 18 6.12 -3.78 0.80
C ALA A 18 5.84 -5.21 1.23
N GLY A 19 5.58 -6.09 0.25
CA GLY A 19 5.37 -7.52 0.47
C GLY A 19 3.92 -7.89 0.75
N GLY A 20 3.48 -8.99 0.13
CA GLY A 20 2.13 -9.54 0.33
C GLY A 20 1.00 -8.84 -0.44
N ILE A 21 1.29 -7.80 -1.23
CA ILE A 21 0.28 -7.15 -2.09
C ILE A 21 0.01 -8.04 -3.30
N GLY A 22 -1.17 -8.66 -3.34
CA GLY A 22 -1.54 -9.70 -4.29
C GLY A 22 -2.67 -9.30 -5.25
N LYS A 23 -3.47 -8.30 -4.92
CA LYS A 23 -4.67 -7.88 -5.67
C LYS A 23 -5.01 -6.40 -5.40
N MET A 24 -5.89 -5.82 -6.22
CA MET A 24 -6.30 -4.41 -6.12
C MET A 24 -6.91 -4.06 -4.75
N GLU A 25 -7.65 -4.98 -4.13
CA GLU A 25 -8.29 -4.76 -2.83
C GLU A 25 -7.28 -4.57 -1.69
N ASP A 26 -6.08 -5.15 -1.80
CA ASP A 26 -5.02 -4.99 -0.80
C ASP A 26 -4.55 -3.53 -0.78
N ILE A 27 -4.37 -2.92 -1.96
CA ILE A 27 -4.00 -1.50 -2.12
C ILE A 27 -5.12 -0.62 -1.55
N GLY A 28 -6.37 -0.90 -1.94
CA GLY A 28 -7.53 -0.16 -1.44
C GLY A 28 -7.70 -0.25 0.08
N THR A 29 -7.43 -1.42 0.66
CA THR A 29 -7.49 -1.61 2.12
C THR A 29 -6.44 -0.76 2.83
N LEU A 30 -5.21 -0.72 2.30
CA LEU A 30 -4.13 0.09 2.85
C LEU A 30 -4.40 1.60 2.71
N SER A 31 -4.90 2.03 1.55
CA SER A 31 -5.29 3.43 1.31
C SER A 31 -6.37 3.88 2.31
N ARG A 32 -7.38 3.05 2.57
CA ARG A 32 -8.48 3.35 3.52
C ARG A 32 -8.06 3.38 5.00
N LEU A 33 -6.83 2.98 5.36
CA LEU A 33 -6.39 3.05 6.76
C LEU A 33 -6.23 4.50 7.25
N GLY A 34 -6.10 5.48 6.35
CA GLY A 34 -6.02 6.90 6.70
C GLY A 34 -4.77 7.26 7.51
N ILE A 35 -3.69 6.48 7.35
CA ILE A 35 -2.44 6.67 8.10
C ILE A 35 -1.62 7.80 7.45
N PRO A 36 -1.37 8.94 8.12
CA PRO A 36 -0.78 10.12 7.48
C PRO A 36 0.64 9.94 6.94
N ASN A 37 1.45 9.12 7.62
CA ASN A 37 2.84 8.83 7.29
C ASN A 37 3.03 7.56 6.44
N LEU A 38 1.96 6.86 6.07
CA LEU A 38 1.99 5.81 5.05
C LEU A 38 1.88 6.45 3.66
N LYS A 39 2.97 6.47 2.90
CA LYS A 39 3.04 7.18 1.60
C LYS A 39 2.75 6.34 0.38
N GLY A 40 2.69 5.02 0.54
CA GLY A 40 2.37 4.15 -0.59
C GLY A 40 2.70 2.69 -0.34
N VAL A 41 2.58 1.92 -1.42
CA VAL A 41 2.81 0.49 -1.45
C VAL A 41 3.79 0.12 -2.55
N ILE A 42 4.59 -0.91 -2.31
CA ILE A 42 5.50 -1.48 -3.33
C ILE A 42 4.87 -2.78 -3.84
N ILE A 43 4.63 -2.81 -5.16
CA ILE A 43 4.06 -3.96 -5.86
C ILE A 43 5.17 -4.64 -6.67
N GLY A 44 5.40 -5.92 -6.39
CA GLY A 44 6.37 -6.75 -7.09
C GLY A 44 5.68 -7.85 -7.88
N LYS A 45 5.80 -9.10 -7.40
CA LYS A 45 5.31 -10.33 -8.05
C LYS A 45 3.90 -10.22 -8.65
N ALA A 46 2.94 -9.62 -7.94
CA ALA A 46 1.56 -9.52 -8.41
C ALA A 46 1.38 -8.68 -9.69
N LEU A 47 2.27 -7.70 -9.92
CA LEU A 47 2.29 -6.93 -11.16
C LEU A 47 2.77 -7.81 -12.33
N TYR A 48 3.84 -8.58 -12.12
CA TYR A 48 4.38 -9.48 -13.15
C TYR A 48 3.45 -10.66 -13.46
N GLU A 49 2.67 -11.12 -12.49
CA GLU A 49 1.65 -12.17 -12.66
C GLU A 49 0.32 -11.65 -13.24
N GLY A 50 0.20 -10.34 -13.51
CA GLY A 50 -1.01 -9.74 -14.06
C GLY A 50 -2.21 -9.74 -13.08
N LYS A 51 -1.96 -9.92 -11.78
CA LYS A 51 -3.01 -9.89 -10.74
C LYS A 51 -3.42 -8.48 -10.36
N ILE A 52 -2.60 -7.50 -10.73
CA ILE A 52 -2.86 -6.07 -10.56
C ILE A 52 -2.63 -5.43 -11.92
N ASP A 53 -3.63 -4.73 -12.42
CA ASP A 53 -3.48 -3.87 -13.59
C ASP A 53 -2.82 -2.55 -13.17
N LEU A 54 -1.68 -2.24 -13.79
CA LEU A 54 -0.92 -1.03 -13.45
C LEU A 54 -1.68 0.25 -13.77
N ARG A 55 -2.43 0.28 -14.87
CA ARG A 55 -3.17 1.49 -15.28
C ARG A 55 -4.31 1.74 -14.32
N GLU A 56 -5.02 0.70 -13.91
CA GLU A 56 -6.07 0.77 -12.90
C GLU A 56 -5.50 1.22 -11.55
N ALA A 57 -4.37 0.65 -11.11
CA ALA A 57 -3.72 1.04 -9.86
C ALA A 57 -3.31 2.52 -9.85
N ILE A 58 -2.73 3.02 -10.94
CA ILE A 58 -2.39 4.45 -11.08
C ILE A 58 -3.67 5.29 -11.06
N SER A 59 -4.68 4.93 -11.85
CA SER A 59 -5.93 5.69 -11.95
C SER A 59 -6.72 5.77 -10.63
N GLN A 60 -6.58 4.80 -9.73
CA GLN A 60 -7.32 4.75 -8.47
C GLN A 60 -6.55 5.34 -7.28
N PHE A 61 -5.21 5.31 -7.30
CA PHE A 61 -4.39 5.56 -6.11
C PHE A 61 -3.29 6.61 -6.27
N GLN A 62 -3.14 7.23 -7.45
CA GLN A 62 -2.26 8.39 -7.69
C GLN A 62 -3.06 9.60 -8.17
#